data_AF-A0A0S8KFK1-F1
#
_entry.id   AF-A0A0S8KFK1-F1
#
_cell.length_a   1.000
_cell.length_b   1.000
_cell.length_c   1.000
_cell.angle_alpha   90.00
_cell.angle_beta   90.00
_cell.angle_gamma   90.00
#
_symmetry.space_group_name_H-M   'P 1'
#
loop_
_entity.id
_entity.type
_entity.pdbx_description
1 polymer ?
#
loop_
_entity_poly.entity_id
_entity_poly.type
_entity_poly.pdbx_seq_one_letter_code
_entity_poly.pdbx_strand_id
1 'polypeptide(L)'
;MAKRRIIFVTVIFLSIAVFSVKTLCQTVNANRTATDPDTENSKFIKKIAESINIDWRTIEYEKTLYNPALTSNTQGQTKAESLFISCEIRMPDSGLILTTCPDVVIEQITDSQGSNITPLPSRSTFRYIHQPRSKRGFMPEGQLSKPDYSHLWVELDDGLPEYISGEIGLKGYFYALVAESLEYVELSFEPNDNWVSITPDVEIRVSQAWNEASMYRFKIEKRPEAANDLFDVQIGDYLPNRLVVDQQIIIKTNAVGASDRGASGRIGGTGSGTGRAGKIRFTIAVNPTHQKIPFELEQIPLSAFAEPATSQTHTSNQTELTPVKRMSEQVKPQFNKKVADCFKVNWNCITYSMTLYNPEDSPKSKVETVSEKLLVLCPAEILDPELIVGTTDVPVIEQITDSNGQDIDISRVQPRSSRLFYHTLRYGMNFSPPSGLLQWEMKARLALGLPLKARHRPKPRLGLQPVRLFIQLDPGLLRQDIREIGSIKGYFNALTAESIKHVKIPFKSSDKWVRLTSDTEIQVSNVLQIESSSRFEIKQRGQGTRRGTPLCVGDNLPDEIVVDRQFIGSEDHSNSPGEKGGRQLPVNINGSGSIGGCRIKKIDFLIAVDSNHNRIPFELEHIPLPKP
;
A
#
# COMPACT_ATOMS: atom_id res chain seq x y z
N MET A 1 -54.07 16.50 72.17
CA MET A 1 -53.65 15.37 71.30
C MET A 1 -53.05 15.94 70.02
N ALA A 2 -51.90 15.38 69.60
CA ALA A 2 -51.17 15.56 68.32
C ALA A 2 -50.89 17.01 67.85
N LYS A 3 -49.88 17.72 68.38
CA LYS A 3 -48.47 17.75 67.90
C LYS A 3 -48.31 17.64 66.38
N ARG A 4 -48.44 18.77 65.66
CA ARG A 4 -47.89 18.95 64.31
C ARG A 4 -46.39 19.20 64.42
N ARG A 5 -45.58 18.27 63.92
CA ARG A 5 -44.13 18.43 63.73
C ARG A 5 -43.89 19.05 62.35
N ILE A 6 -43.28 20.22 62.34
CA ILE A 6 -42.67 20.82 61.15
C ILE A 6 -41.32 20.12 60.99
N ILE A 7 -41.12 19.43 59.85
CA ILE A 7 -39.86 18.79 59.49
C ILE A 7 -39.13 19.75 58.57
N PHE A 8 -38.00 20.30 59.04
CA PHE A 8 -36.99 20.90 58.18
C PHE A 8 -36.22 19.77 57.49
N VAL A 9 -36.33 19.68 56.17
CA VAL A 9 -35.48 18.80 55.35
C VAL A 9 -34.32 19.65 54.83
N THR A 10 -33.16 19.48 55.44
CA THR A 10 -31.89 20.04 54.98
C THR A 10 -31.43 19.24 53.77
N VAL A 11 -31.56 19.81 52.57
CA VAL A 11 -30.99 19.25 51.34
C VAL A 11 -29.50 19.59 51.33
N ILE A 12 -28.67 18.60 51.68
CA ILE A 12 -27.22 18.67 51.53
C ILE A 12 -26.89 18.38 50.06
N PHE A 13 -26.43 19.40 49.34
CA PHE A 13 -25.78 19.24 48.05
C PHE A 13 -24.44 18.52 48.26
N LEU A 14 -24.38 17.25 47.87
CA LEU A 14 -23.14 16.48 47.84
C LEU A 14 -22.42 16.77 46.51
N SER A 15 -21.52 17.74 46.53
CA SER A 15 -20.58 18.00 45.44
C SER A 15 -19.58 16.85 45.34
N ILE A 16 -19.72 15.98 44.33
CA ILE A 16 -18.71 14.98 43.99
C ILE A 16 -17.58 15.69 43.24
N ALA A 17 -16.55 16.10 44.00
CA ALA A 17 -15.27 16.48 43.44
C ALA A 17 -14.51 15.21 43.04
N VAL A 18 -14.29 15.04 41.74
CA VAL A 18 -13.39 14.02 41.19
C VAL A 18 -11.96 14.45 41.54
N PHE A 19 -11.34 13.74 42.48
CA PHE A 19 -9.93 13.88 42.81
C PHE A 19 -9.07 13.37 41.66
N SER A 20 -8.51 14.29 40.88
CA SER A 20 -7.35 14.03 40.04
C SER A 20 -6.16 13.75 40.95
N VAL A 21 -5.66 12.51 40.89
CA VAL A 21 -4.42 12.08 41.53
C VAL A 21 -3.26 12.85 40.88
N LYS A 22 -2.85 13.95 41.51
CA LYS A 22 -1.49 14.50 41.36
C LYS A 22 -0.53 13.49 41.96
N THR A 23 0.12 12.68 41.12
CA THR A 23 1.34 12.00 41.54
C THR A 23 2.40 13.05 41.83
N LEU A 24 2.71 13.11 43.11
CA LEU A 24 3.64 13.97 43.79
C LEU A 24 5.07 13.68 43.29
N CYS A 25 5.66 14.55 42.47
CA CYS A 25 7.11 14.62 42.32
C CYS A 25 7.69 14.99 43.68
N GLN A 26 8.33 14.03 44.34
CA GLN A 26 9.05 14.25 45.59
C GLN A 26 10.28 15.10 45.35
N THR A 27 10.26 16.33 45.85
CA THR A 27 11.45 17.07 46.25
C THR A 27 12.04 16.43 47.50
N VAL A 28 13.26 15.88 47.40
CA VAL A 28 14.14 15.63 48.54
C VAL A 28 15.38 16.50 48.37
N ASN A 29 15.64 17.30 49.40
CA ASN A 29 16.73 18.27 49.47
C ASN A 29 18.13 17.65 49.64
N ALA A 30 19.08 18.36 49.05
CA ALA A 30 20.43 18.71 49.54
C ALA A 30 21.51 17.62 49.69
N ASN A 31 22.61 17.92 49.00
CA ASN A 31 23.99 17.44 49.16
C ASN A 31 24.37 16.11 48.49
N ARG A 32 24.53 16.18 47.17
CA ARG A 32 25.64 15.53 46.46
C ARG A 32 25.80 16.19 45.08
N THR A 33 26.98 16.72 44.81
CA THR A 33 27.40 17.15 43.47
C THR A 33 27.41 15.95 42.54
N ALA A 34 26.37 15.81 41.74
CA ALA A 34 26.34 15.01 40.53
C ALA A 34 25.56 15.83 39.49
N THR A 35 26.18 16.04 38.36
CA THR A 35 25.67 16.77 37.19
C THR A 35 24.27 16.26 36.83
N ASP A 36 23.31 17.16 36.70
CA ASP A 36 21.89 16.87 36.51
C ASP A 36 21.61 16.37 35.07
N PRO A 37 21.22 15.09 34.86
CA PRO A 37 21.00 14.50 33.54
C PRO A 37 19.83 15.17 32.77
N ASP A 38 18.93 15.86 33.45
CA ASP A 38 17.81 16.58 32.79
C ASP A 38 18.30 17.80 31.97
N THR A 39 19.48 18.33 32.31
CA THR A 39 20.05 19.50 31.60
C THR A 39 20.73 19.10 30.29
N GLU A 40 21.31 17.89 30.21
CA GLU A 40 21.98 17.39 29.00
C GLU A 40 20.98 16.82 27.99
N ASN A 41 19.97 16.09 28.46
CA ASN A 41 18.88 15.61 27.62
C ASN A 41 18.13 16.77 26.95
N SER A 42 17.84 17.84 27.69
CA SER A 42 17.23 19.06 27.14
C SER A 42 18.09 19.72 26.05
N LYS A 43 19.41 19.77 26.22
CA LYS A 43 20.34 20.32 25.22
C LYS A 43 20.46 19.44 23.97
N PHE A 44 20.45 18.12 24.14
CA PHE A 44 20.50 17.16 23.03
C PHE A 44 19.23 17.21 22.18
N ILE A 45 18.05 17.23 22.82
CA ILE A 45 16.75 17.36 22.15
C ILE A 45 16.68 18.67 21.35
N LYS A 46 17.11 19.78 21.97
CA LYS A 46 17.17 21.08 21.30
C LYS A 46 18.08 21.05 20.07
N LYS A 47 19.25 20.41 20.16
CA LYS A 47 20.20 20.27 19.05
C LYS A 47 19.63 19.42 17.91
N ILE A 48 18.90 18.33 18.20
CA ILE A 48 18.23 17.52 17.17
C ILE A 48 17.13 18.34 16.50
N ALA A 49 16.25 18.98 17.27
CA ALA A 49 15.16 19.77 16.73
C ALA A 49 15.66 20.93 15.84
N GLU A 50 16.72 21.63 16.26
CA GLU A 50 17.35 22.70 15.49
C GLU A 50 18.07 22.22 14.22
N SER A 51 18.40 20.93 14.15
CA SER A 51 19.09 20.33 12.99
C SER A 51 18.14 19.86 11.89
N ILE A 52 16.85 19.70 12.20
CA ILE A 52 15.87 19.14 11.27
C ILE A 52 15.29 20.27 10.43
N ASN A 53 15.47 20.18 9.11
CA ASN A 53 14.77 21.06 8.18
C ASN A 53 13.56 20.33 7.58
N ILE A 54 12.42 21.01 7.50
CA ILE A 54 11.18 20.44 6.96
C ILE A 54 10.68 21.39 5.90
N ASP A 55 10.67 20.90 4.67
CA ASP A 55 10.19 21.63 3.51
C ASP A 55 8.94 20.88 3.00
N TRP A 56 7.88 21.61 2.63
CA TRP A 56 6.78 20.98 1.91
C TRP A 56 7.24 20.65 0.49
N ARG A 57 6.73 19.56 -0.08
CA ARG A 57 7.17 19.05 -1.38
C ARG A 57 6.04 19.05 -2.39
N THR A 58 4.88 18.54 -1.97
CA THR A 58 3.67 18.53 -2.79
C THR A 58 2.45 18.85 -1.95
N ILE A 59 1.47 19.49 -2.60
CA ILE A 59 0.13 19.67 -2.07
C ILE A 59 -0.81 18.95 -3.03
N GLU A 60 -1.61 18.02 -2.52
CA GLU A 60 -2.55 17.23 -3.30
C GLU A 60 -3.97 17.53 -2.80
N TYR A 61 -4.78 18.12 -3.68
CA TYR A 61 -6.22 18.26 -3.49
C TYR A 61 -6.93 17.16 -4.26
N GLU A 62 -7.90 16.50 -3.62
CA GLU A 62 -8.77 15.51 -4.25
C GLU A 62 -10.23 15.79 -3.89
N LYS A 63 -11.11 15.77 -4.89
CA LYS A 63 -12.56 15.86 -4.75
C LYS A 63 -13.24 14.73 -5.52
N THR A 64 -14.01 13.92 -4.81
CA THR A 64 -14.67 12.73 -5.35
C THR A 64 -16.19 12.83 -5.21
N LEU A 65 -16.91 12.74 -6.34
CA LEU A 65 -18.36 12.58 -6.38
C LEU A 65 -18.72 11.12 -6.62
N TYR A 66 -19.57 10.55 -5.77
CA TYR A 66 -20.03 9.15 -5.88
C TYR A 66 -21.38 9.07 -6.59
N ASN A 67 -21.62 7.95 -7.28
CA ASN A 67 -22.88 7.70 -7.98
C ASN A 67 -24.03 7.48 -6.99
N PRO A 68 -25.04 8.37 -6.93
CA PRO A 68 -26.14 8.26 -5.98
C PRO A 68 -26.97 6.98 -6.16
N ALA A 69 -26.99 6.40 -7.37
CA ALA A 69 -27.73 5.18 -7.67
C ALA A 69 -27.09 3.92 -7.05
N LEU A 70 -25.79 3.97 -6.69
CA LEU A 70 -25.04 2.85 -6.13
C LEU A 70 -24.78 2.99 -4.62
N THR A 71 -24.92 4.19 -4.06
CA THR A 71 -24.50 4.53 -2.69
C THR A 71 -25.46 4.14 -1.56
N SER A 72 -26.40 3.22 -1.79
CA SER A 72 -27.47 2.97 -0.82
C SER A 72 -27.07 2.22 0.48
N ASN A 73 -25.80 1.82 0.71
CA ASN A 73 -25.48 0.99 1.90
C ASN A 73 -24.03 0.94 2.44
N THR A 74 -23.12 1.87 2.13
CA THR A 74 -21.72 1.77 2.62
C THR A 74 -21.41 2.67 3.81
N GLN A 75 -21.48 2.08 5.00
CA GLN A 75 -20.80 2.58 6.21
C GLN A 75 -19.29 2.61 5.93
N GLY A 76 -18.68 3.80 5.90
CA GLY A 76 -17.22 3.97 5.70
C GLY A 76 -16.80 4.54 4.33
N GLN A 77 -17.61 5.39 3.68
CA GLN A 77 -17.12 6.15 2.53
C GLN A 77 -15.89 6.97 2.92
N THR A 78 -14.85 6.89 2.09
CA THR A 78 -13.74 7.86 2.05
C THR A 78 -14.31 9.27 1.91
N LYS A 79 -13.70 10.23 2.61
CA LYS A 79 -14.10 11.64 2.58
C LYS A 79 -14.30 12.11 1.13
N ALA A 80 -15.35 12.89 0.89
CA ALA A 80 -15.67 13.39 -0.45
C ALA A 80 -14.65 14.43 -0.95
N GLU A 81 -13.92 15.04 -0.02
CA GLU A 81 -12.83 15.98 -0.29
C GLU A 81 -11.67 15.67 0.65
N SER A 82 -10.45 15.85 0.15
CA SER A 82 -9.25 15.70 0.96
C SER A 82 -8.14 16.60 0.44
N LEU A 83 -7.39 17.19 1.36
CA LEU A 83 -6.21 17.99 1.08
C LEU A 83 -5.03 17.40 1.84
N PHE A 84 -4.00 17.00 1.10
CA PHE A 84 -2.79 16.40 1.63
C PHE A 84 -1.58 17.30 1.36
N ILE A 85 -0.78 17.53 2.38
CA ILE A 85 0.54 18.16 2.21
C ILE A 85 1.60 17.11 2.52
N SER A 86 2.43 16.83 1.52
CA SER A 86 3.60 15.98 1.68
C SER A 86 4.80 16.85 2.03
N CYS A 87 5.47 16.52 3.12
CA CYS A 87 6.69 17.22 3.53
C CYS A 87 7.91 16.28 3.47
N GLU A 88 9.07 16.85 3.15
CA GLU A 88 10.36 16.20 3.20
C GLU A 88 11.09 16.63 4.48
N ILE A 89 11.46 15.65 5.30
CA ILE A 89 12.31 15.90 6.47
C ILE A 89 13.76 15.67 6.09
N ARG A 90 14.58 16.72 6.15
CA ARG A 90 16.03 16.66 5.95
C ARG A 90 16.74 16.56 7.29
N MET A 91 17.38 15.41 7.52
CA MET A 91 18.10 15.10 8.76
C MET A 91 19.61 15.08 8.52
N PRO A 92 20.36 16.11 8.92
CA PRO A 92 21.81 16.18 8.73
C PRO A 92 22.55 15.10 9.55
N ASP A 93 22.03 14.73 10.74
CA ASP A 93 22.56 13.66 11.60
C ASP A 93 21.55 12.50 11.74
N SER A 94 21.17 11.86 10.62
CA SER A 94 20.24 10.72 10.55
C SER A 94 20.64 9.47 11.37
N GLY A 95 21.85 9.45 11.94
CA GLY A 95 22.34 8.32 12.72
C GLY A 95 21.57 8.06 14.02
N LEU A 96 21.14 9.12 14.71
CA LEU A 96 20.53 9.03 16.05
C LEU A 96 19.00 9.10 16.06
N ILE A 97 18.40 9.51 14.94
CA ILE A 97 16.96 9.40 14.70
C ILE A 97 16.70 7.98 14.16
N LEU A 98 16.05 7.16 14.97
CA LEU A 98 15.82 5.75 14.67
C LEU A 98 14.68 5.58 13.66
N THR A 99 13.57 6.30 13.89
CA THR A 99 12.39 6.31 13.03
C THR A 99 11.50 7.51 13.37
N THR A 100 10.63 7.90 12.45
CA THR A 100 9.62 8.95 12.62
C THR A 100 8.22 8.39 12.53
N CYS A 101 7.27 9.08 13.16
CA CYS A 101 5.86 8.88 12.95
C CYS A 101 5.43 9.74 11.76
N PRO A 102 4.82 9.15 10.71
CA PRO A 102 4.34 9.93 9.56
C PRO A 102 3.15 10.81 9.92
N ASP A 103 2.38 10.41 10.95
CA ASP A 103 1.24 11.19 11.44
C ASP A 103 1.76 12.41 12.22
N VAL A 104 1.26 13.58 11.84
CA VAL A 104 1.57 14.86 12.51
C VAL A 104 0.42 15.31 13.40
N VAL A 105 0.74 16.09 14.42
CA VAL A 105 -0.23 16.87 15.19
C VAL A 105 -0.14 18.31 14.73
N ILE A 106 -1.23 18.82 14.16
CA ILE A 106 -1.36 20.24 13.83
C ILE A 106 -1.93 20.96 15.03
N GLU A 107 -1.16 21.90 15.58
CA GLU A 107 -1.55 22.73 16.72
C GLU A 107 -2.23 24.01 16.25
N GLN A 108 -1.79 24.54 15.11
CA GLN A 108 -2.26 25.83 14.58
C GLN A 108 -2.15 25.86 13.06
N ILE A 109 -3.19 26.39 12.43
CA ILE A 109 -3.22 26.75 11.01
C ILE A 109 -3.45 28.26 10.97
N THR A 110 -2.60 29.01 10.29
CA THR A 110 -2.77 30.45 10.10
C THR A 110 -3.07 30.76 8.66
N ASP A 111 -4.04 31.63 8.40
CA ASP A 111 -4.24 32.21 7.07
C ASP A 111 -3.18 33.27 6.74
N SER A 112 -3.29 33.83 5.53
CA SER A 112 -2.43 34.91 5.03
C SER A 112 -2.50 36.21 5.85
N GLN A 113 -3.51 36.35 6.71
CA GLN A 113 -3.69 37.48 7.63
C GLN A 113 -3.19 37.17 9.05
N GLY A 114 -2.65 35.96 9.27
CA GLY A 114 -2.20 35.47 10.58
C GLY A 114 -3.34 35.04 11.52
N SER A 115 -4.57 34.93 11.01
CA SER A 115 -5.72 34.48 11.80
C SER A 115 -5.66 32.97 11.99
N ASN A 116 -5.86 32.52 13.24
CA ASN A 116 -5.83 31.11 13.57
C ASN A 116 -7.14 30.42 13.15
N ILE A 117 -7.04 29.38 12.34
CA ILE A 117 -8.14 28.53 11.91
C ILE A 117 -8.12 27.32 12.84
N THR A 118 -9.26 27.06 13.50
CA THR A 118 -9.33 25.97 14.49
C THR A 118 -9.15 24.63 13.80
N PRO A 119 -8.07 23.88 14.07
CA PRO A 119 -7.94 22.53 13.51
C PRO A 119 -8.96 21.61 14.19
N LEU A 120 -9.69 20.78 13.43
CA LEU A 120 -10.38 19.65 14.06
C LEU A 120 -9.36 18.67 14.63
N PRO A 121 -9.68 17.96 15.73
CA PRO A 121 -8.80 16.97 16.31
C PRO A 121 -8.59 15.82 15.33
N SER A 122 -7.36 15.70 14.81
CA SER A 122 -6.96 14.54 14.00
C SER A 122 -7.09 13.26 14.82
N ARG A 123 -7.76 12.24 14.24
CA ARG A 123 -7.88 10.90 14.83
C ARG A 123 -6.73 10.03 14.34
N SER A 124 -5.51 10.33 14.76
CA SER A 124 -4.35 9.53 14.40
C SER A 124 -4.11 8.41 15.41
N THR A 125 -3.91 7.19 14.91
CA THR A 125 -3.26 6.13 15.69
C THR A 125 -1.75 6.30 15.55
N PHE A 126 -1.17 7.16 16.40
CA PHE A 126 0.25 7.45 16.41
C PHE A 126 1.09 6.16 16.52
N ARG A 127 1.65 5.71 15.39
CA ARG A 127 2.54 4.55 15.33
C ARG A 127 3.78 4.89 14.54
N TYR A 128 4.93 4.44 15.02
CA TYR A 128 6.14 4.50 14.24
C TYR A 128 6.03 3.55 13.04
N ILE A 129 6.34 4.05 11.85
CA ILE A 129 6.51 3.19 10.68
C ILE A 129 8.00 2.85 10.58
N HIS A 130 8.37 1.67 11.06
CA HIS A 130 9.69 1.12 10.78
C HIS A 130 9.78 0.78 9.30
N GLN A 131 10.51 1.60 8.55
CA GLN A 131 11.06 1.16 7.27
C GLN A 131 12.44 0.57 7.55
N PRO A 132 12.67 -0.74 7.31
CA PRO A 132 14.00 -1.31 7.37
C PRO A 132 14.89 -0.41 6.54
N ARG A 133 16.02 0.07 7.10
CA ARG A 133 16.98 0.89 6.37
C ARG A 133 17.49 0.06 5.19
N SER A 134 16.76 0.12 4.08
CA SER A 134 17.08 -0.50 2.82
C SER A 134 18.24 0.35 2.28
N LYS A 135 19.44 0.06 2.77
CA LYS A 135 20.67 0.55 2.14
C LYS A 135 20.76 -0.14 0.79
N ARG A 136 20.03 0.39 -0.21
CA ARG A 136 20.20 0.02 -1.62
C ARG A 136 21.63 0.35 -2.00
N GLY A 137 22.50 -0.64 -1.89
CA GLY A 137 23.90 -0.54 -2.27
C GLY A 137 24.82 -1.06 -1.19
N PHE A 138 25.68 -1.98 -1.60
CA PHE A 138 26.93 -2.30 -0.91
C PHE A 138 27.55 -1.00 -0.40
N MET A 139 27.54 -0.74 0.91
CA MET A 139 28.38 0.31 1.47
C MET A 139 29.77 -0.28 1.68
N PRO A 140 30.81 0.22 0.97
CA PRO A 140 32.17 0.00 1.41
C PRO A 140 32.34 0.64 2.80
N GLU A 141 33.21 0.06 3.62
CA GLU A 141 33.64 0.67 4.88
C GLU A 141 34.08 2.14 4.65
N GLY A 142 33.45 3.09 5.37
CA GLY A 142 33.88 4.49 5.41
C GLY A 142 33.08 5.54 4.63
N GLN A 143 32.00 5.19 3.92
CA GLN A 143 31.10 6.20 3.34
C GLN A 143 30.00 6.61 4.36
N LEU A 144 29.68 7.91 4.44
CA LEU A 144 28.46 8.38 5.12
C LEU A 144 27.24 7.99 4.27
N SER A 145 26.17 7.52 4.92
CA SER A 145 24.88 7.32 4.26
C SER A 145 24.35 8.64 3.73
N LYS A 146 23.70 8.61 2.56
CA LYS A 146 22.85 9.72 2.14
C LYS A 146 21.83 10.02 3.24
N PRO A 147 21.38 11.27 3.41
CA PRO A 147 20.31 11.58 4.35
C PRO A 147 19.10 10.70 4.05
N ASP A 148 18.61 10.03 5.09
CA ASP A 148 17.34 9.30 5.03
C ASP A 148 16.21 10.34 4.97
N TYR A 149 15.36 10.22 3.97
CA TYR A 149 14.19 11.07 3.80
C TYR A 149 13.01 10.43 4.51
N SER A 150 12.41 11.14 5.46
CA SER A 150 11.10 10.79 6.00
C SER A 150 10.04 11.66 5.34
N HIS A 151 8.89 11.07 5.05
CA HIS A 151 7.73 11.77 4.50
C HIS A 151 6.70 11.99 5.61
N LEU A 152 6.29 13.24 5.80
CA LEU A 152 5.14 13.58 6.63
C LEU A 152 3.92 13.77 5.73
N TRP A 153 2.77 13.32 6.22
CA TRP A 153 1.48 13.54 5.56
C TRP A 153 0.60 14.36 6.48
N VAL A 154 0.25 15.56 6.01
CA VAL A 154 -0.73 16.40 6.70
C VAL A 154 -2.05 16.29 5.97
N GLU A 155 -3.04 15.67 6.60
CA GLU A 155 -4.43 15.71 6.13
C GLU A 155 -5.12 16.91 6.77
N LEU A 156 -5.70 17.77 5.93
CA LEU A 156 -6.43 18.95 6.36
C LEU A 156 -7.96 18.74 6.19
N ASP A 157 -8.74 19.56 6.91
CA ASP A 157 -10.19 19.41 6.99
C ASP A 157 -10.91 19.62 5.66
N ASP A 158 -12.02 18.90 5.51
CA ASP A 158 -12.94 18.99 4.38
C ASP A 158 -13.47 20.44 4.26
N GLY A 159 -13.39 21.03 3.06
CA GLY A 159 -13.80 22.42 2.82
C GLY A 159 -12.78 23.51 3.22
N LEU A 160 -11.62 23.17 3.81
CA LEU A 160 -10.57 24.16 4.12
C LEU A 160 -10.20 25.07 2.92
N PRO A 161 -10.11 24.57 1.67
CA PRO A 161 -9.88 25.42 0.50
C PRO A 161 -10.98 26.46 0.23
N GLU A 162 -12.22 26.21 0.65
CA GLU A 162 -13.34 27.17 0.46
C GLU A 162 -13.26 28.36 1.41
N TYR A 163 -12.59 28.19 2.57
CA TYR A 163 -12.49 29.21 3.62
C TYR A 163 -11.19 29.99 3.59
N ILE A 164 -10.17 29.52 2.86
CA ILE A 164 -8.84 30.15 2.84
C ILE A 164 -8.49 30.63 1.44
N SER A 165 -8.51 31.96 1.27
CA SER A 165 -7.90 32.63 0.12
C SER A 165 -6.46 33.01 0.46
N GLY A 166 -5.47 32.33 -0.12
CA GLY A 166 -4.07 32.72 -0.05
C GLY A 166 -3.12 31.64 0.46
N GLU A 167 -2.02 32.09 1.04
CA GLU A 167 -1.04 31.24 1.69
C GLU A 167 -1.49 30.86 3.10
N ILE A 168 -1.07 29.68 3.56
CA ILE A 168 -1.24 29.25 4.95
C ILE A 168 0.09 28.98 5.62
N GLY A 169 0.09 29.17 6.94
CA GLY A 169 1.11 28.65 7.84
C GLY A 169 0.58 27.43 8.60
N LEU A 170 1.43 26.42 8.78
CA LEU A 170 1.14 25.25 9.59
C LEU A 170 2.16 25.15 10.71
N LYS A 171 1.67 25.03 11.94
CA LYS A 171 2.49 24.79 13.11
C LYS A 171 2.01 23.55 13.84
N GLY A 172 2.96 22.71 14.18
CA GLY A 172 2.65 21.43 14.80
C GLY A 172 3.87 20.71 15.30
N TYR A 173 3.70 19.42 15.56
CA TYR A 173 4.80 18.53 15.90
C TYR A 173 4.55 17.12 15.36
N PHE A 174 5.62 16.36 15.19
CA PHE A 174 5.55 14.93 14.96
C PHE A 174 6.39 14.21 16.01
N TYR A 175 6.16 12.90 16.16
CA TYR A 175 6.94 12.08 17.06
C TYR A 175 8.11 11.44 16.32
N ALA A 176 9.28 11.49 16.92
CA ALA A 176 10.44 10.72 16.51
C ALA A 176 10.88 9.81 17.65
N LEU A 177 11.50 8.68 17.29
CA LEU A 177 12.25 7.88 18.24
C LEU A 177 13.72 8.19 18.05
N VAL A 178 14.39 8.67 19.10
CA VAL A 178 15.80 9.05 19.06
C VAL A 178 16.60 8.24 20.07
N ALA A 179 17.90 8.10 19.84
CA ALA A 179 18.84 7.48 20.77
C ALA A 179 19.97 8.44 21.12
N GLU A 180 20.56 8.29 22.30
CA GLU A 180 21.76 9.05 22.68
C GLU A 180 22.98 8.59 21.88
N SER A 181 23.07 7.29 21.59
CA SER A 181 24.12 6.70 20.76
C SER A 181 23.68 5.38 20.14
N LEU A 182 24.45 4.92 19.15
CA LEU A 182 24.30 3.59 18.55
C LEU A 182 25.51 2.72 18.86
N GLU A 183 25.25 1.49 19.29
CA GLU A 183 26.25 0.45 19.47
C GLU A 183 26.00 -0.71 18.50
N TYR A 184 27.05 -1.50 18.22
CA TYR A 184 26.98 -2.62 17.30
C TYR A 184 27.45 -3.89 17.97
N VAL A 185 26.67 -4.97 17.85
CA VAL A 185 27.08 -6.31 18.27
C VAL A 185 27.17 -7.20 17.04
N GLU A 186 28.33 -7.78 16.80
CA GLU A 186 28.55 -8.70 15.70
C GLU A 186 28.66 -10.14 16.20
N LEU A 187 27.89 -11.02 15.57
CA LEU A 187 27.95 -12.45 15.78
C LEU A 187 28.50 -13.15 14.54
N SER A 188 29.17 -14.29 14.76
CA SER A 188 29.46 -15.21 13.67
C SER A 188 28.15 -15.67 13.02
N PHE A 189 28.16 -15.83 11.69
CA PHE A 189 27.03 -16.44 11.00
C PHE A 189 26.92 -17.95 11.28
N GLU A 190 27.97 -18.58 11.83
CA GLU A 190 27.97 -20.02 12.11
C GLU A 190 26.97 -20.38 13.22
N PRO A 191 26.32 -21.55 13.14
CA PRO A 191 25.48 -22.03 14.23
C PRO A 191 26.27 -22.09 15.54
N ASN A 192 25.65 -21.65 16.62
CA ASN A 192 26.25 -21.68 17.95
C ASN A 192 25.16 -22.01 18.98
N ASP A 193 25.46 -22.96 19.86
CA ASP A 193 24.56 -23.37 20.94
C ASP A 193 24.56 -22.39 22.11
N ASN A 194 25.58 -21.51 22.19
CA ASN A 194 25.70 -20.51 23.24
C ASN A 194 24.79 -19.32 22.98
N TRP A 195 24.06 -18.92 24.02
CA TRP A 195 23.33 -17.67 24.07
C TRP A 195 24.30 -16.50 24.21
N VAL A 196 24.12 -15.47 23.39
CA VAL A 196 24.89 -14.23 23.44
C VAL A 196 23.98 -13.10 23.83
N SER A 197 24.30 -12.43 24.93
CA SER A 197 23.61 -11.21 25.36
C SER A 197 23.96 -10.07 24.40
N ILE A 198 22.93 -9.55 23.73
CA ILE A 198 23.04 -8.35 22.88
C ILE A 198 22.59 -7.10 23.63
N THR A 199 21.67 -7.24 24.58
CA THR A 199 21.34 -6.25 25.60
C THR A 199 21.20 -6.96 26.95
N PRO A 200 21.18 -6.23 28.10
CA PRO A 200 20.97 -6.84 29.42
C PRO A 200 19.72 -7.73 29.50
N ASP A 201 18.70 -7.42 28.69
CA ASP A 201 17.39 -8.08 28.72
C ASP A 201 17.15 -9.03 27.54
N VAL A 202 18.08 -9.08 26.57
CA VAL A 202 17.91 -9.85 25.33
C VAL A 202 19.16 -10.67 25.02
N GLU A 203 18.95 -11.97 24.93
CA GLU A 203 19.94 -12.92 24.43
C GLU A 203 19.47 -13.52 23.11
N ILE A 204 20.43 -13.82 22.24
CA ILE A 204 20.16 -14.48 20.97
C ILE A 204 21.16 -15.60 20.71
N ARG A 205 20.77 -16.55 19.85
CA ARG A 205 21.70 -17.54 19.30
C ARG A 205 21.36 -17.87 17.86
N VAL A 206 22.38 -18.17 17.07
CA VAL A 206 22.22 -18.67 15.70
C VAL A 206 22.00 -20.18 15.80
N SER A 207 20.75 -20.62 15.84
CA SER A 207 20.39 -22.04 15.95
C SER A 207 20.68 -22.83 14.68
N GLN A 208 20.55 -22.18 13.53
CA GLN A 208 20.81 -22.78 12.22
C GLN A 208 21.36 -21.72 11.29
N ALA A 209 22.35 -22.11 10.49
CA ALA A 209 22.89 -21.27 9.44
C ALA A 209 23.65 -22.12 8.44
N TRP A 210 23.46 -21.84 7.16
CA TRP A 210 24.20 -22.49 6.09
C TRP A 210 24.42 -21.54 4.93
N ASN A 211 25.61 -21.66 4.34
CA ASN A 211 25.99 -20.99 3.11
C ASN A 211 26.03 -22.03 1.99
N GLU A 212 25.29 -21.77 0.92
CA GLU A 212 25.36 -22.47 -0.37
C GLU A 212 26.15 -21.60 -1.38
N ALA A 213 26.42 -22.14 -2.57
CA ALA A 213 27.30 -21.51 -3.57
C ALA A 213 26.93 -20.05 -3.93
N SER A 214 25.64 -19.68 -3.85
CA SER A 214 25.16 -18.33 -4.16
C SER A 214 24.12 -17.80 -3.16
N MET A 215 23.88 -18.49 -2.04
CA MET A 215 22.84 -18.10 -1.08
C MET A 215 23.19 -18.49 0.34
N TYR A 216 22.52 -17.86 1.29
CA TYR A 216 22.60 -18.22 2.70
C TYR A 216 21.19 -18.35 3.28
N ARG A 217 21.03 -19.18 4.31
CA ARG A 217 19.84 -19.19 5.17
C ARG A 217 20.25 -19.30 6.63
N PHE A 218 19.38 -18.81 7.51
CA PHE A 218 19.60 -18.85 8.95
C PHE A 218 18.29 -18.94 9.74
N LYS A 219 18.42 -19.37 11.00
CA LYS A 219 17.43 -19.28 12.05
C LYS A 219 18.10 -18.74 13.31
N ILE A 220 17.65 -17.58 13.77
CA ILE A 220 18.07 -16.95 15.02
C ILE A 220 16.95 -17.11 16.04
N GLU A 221 17.31 -17.62 17.20
CA GLU A 221 16.42 -17.71 18.36
C GLU A 221 16.73 -16.56 19.31
N LYS A 222 15.69 -16.06 20.01
CA LYS A 222 15.78 -14.97 20.97
C LYS A 222 15.14 -15.34 22.30
N ARG A 223 15.66 -14.82 23.40
CA ARG A 223 15.09 -14.95 24.75
C ARG A 223 15.13 -13.60 25.48
N PRO A 224 14.03 -13.16 26.12
CA PRO A 224 12.70 -13.77 26.07
C PRO A 224 12.09 -13.70 24.66
N GLU A 225 11.19 -14.63 24.30
CA GLU A 225 10.53 -14.63 22.99
C GLU A 225 9.73 -13.34 22.73
N ALA A 226 9.25 -12.71 23.81
CA ALA A 226 8.53 -11.44 23.80
C ALA A 226 9.46 -10.20 23.89
N ALA A 227 10.76 -10.35 23.65
CA ALA A 227 11.66 -9.19 23.60
C ALA A 227 11.19 -8.20 22.52
N ASN A 228 10.90 -6.97 22.97
CA ASN A 228 10.50 -5.86 22.11
C ASN A 228 11.62 -5.54 21.12
N ASP A 229 11.28 -5.54 19.83
CA ASP A 229 12.09 -4.92 18.80
C ASP A 229 11.39 -3.64 18.31
N LEU A 230 12.09 -2.84 17.49
CA LEU A 230 11.57 -1.56 17.02
C LEU A 230 10.23 -1.67 16.25
N PHE A 231 9.83 -2.86 15.77
CA PHE A 231 8.55 -3.03 15.07
C PHE A 231 7.34 -3.01 16.01
N ASP A 232 7.54 -3.30 17.29
CA ASP A 232 6.46 -3.41 18.27
C ASP A 232 6.32 -2.15 19.14
N VAL A 233 7.20 -1.14 18.95
CA VAL A 233 7.20 0.10 19.73
C VAL A 233 6.12 1.08 19.24
N GLN A 234 5.19 1.41 20.13
CA GLN A 234 4.20 2.48 19.95
C GLN A 234 4.61 3.75 20.69
N ILE A 235 3.98 4.87 20.33
CA ILE A 235 4.27 6.14 20.96
C ILE A 235 3.75 6.14 22.40
N GLY A 236 4.64 6.42 23.34
CA GLY A 236 4.34 6.41 24.78
C GLY A 236 4.57 5.06 25.46
N ASP A 237 5.00 4.03 24.71
CA ASP A 237 5.44 2.78 25.32
C ASP A 237 6.65 2.98 26.22
N TYR A 238 6.83 2.07 27.18
CA TYR A 238 8.06 2.03 27.95
C TYR A 238 9.21 1.56 27.06
N LEU A 239 10.27 2.38 26.98
CA LEU A 239 11.46 2.07 26.20
C LEU A 239 12.56 1.50 27.12
N PRO A 240 13.17 0.36 26.77
CA PRO A 240 14.31 -0.15 27.51
C PRO A 240 15.54 0.74 27.29
N ASN A 241 16.45 0.78 28.27
CA ASN A 241 17.71 1.53 28.15
C ASN A 241 18.55 1.10 26.94
N ARG A 242 18.35 -0.12 26.42
CA ARG A 242 19.02 -0.64 25.23
C ARG A 242 18.02 -1.36 24.35
N LEU A 243 17.75 -0.83 23.16
CA LEU A 243 16.77 -1.34 22.21
C LEU A 243 17.48 -1.81 20.94
N VAL A 244 17.16 -3.01 20.45
CA VAL A 244 17.66 -3.48 19.16
C VAL A 244 16.80 -2.88 18.05
N VAL A 245 17.43 -2.13 17.15
CA VAL A 245 16.72 -1.33 16.13
C VAL A 245 16.91 -1.83 14.70
N ASP A 246 17.97 -2.61 14.46
CA ASP A 246 18.26 -3.15 13.15
C ASP A 246 19.09 -4.45 13.23
N GLN A 247 18.96 -5.28 12.19
CA GLN A 247 19.72 -6.51 11.99
C GLN A 247 20.22 -6.55 10.55
N GLN A 248 21.54 -6.69 10.38
CA GLN A 248 22.21 -6.74 9.09
C GLN A 248 23.02 -8.02 8.93
N ILE A 249 22.96 -8.63 7.73
CA ILE A 249 23.84 -9.75 7.37
C ILE A 249 25.05 -9.20 6.62
N ILE A 250 26.24 -9.38 7.19
CA ILE A 250 27.50 -8.97 6.57
C ILE A 250 27.98 -10.09 5.65
N ILE A 251 28.08 -9.79 4.36
CA ILE A 251 28.52 -10.73 3.32
C ILE A 251 30.04 -10.62 3.14
N LYS A 252 30.76 -11.76 3.11
CA LYS A 252 32.19 -11.77 2.75
C LYS A 252 32.31 -11.47 1.25
N THR A 253 32.94 -10.36 0.90
CA THR A 253 33.04 -9.82 -0.47
C THR A 253 33.67 -10.83 -1.44
N ASN A 254 32.95 -11.07 -2.54
CA ASN A 254 33.41 -11.39 -3.91
C ASN A 254 32.27 -11.78 -4.86
N ALA A 255 31.01 -11.86 -4.39
CA ALA A 255 29.87 -12.15 -5.25
C ALA A 255 29.13 -10.87 -5.67
N VAL A 256 29.32 -10.49 -6.94
CA VAL A 256 28.45 -9.54 -7.66
C VAL A 256 27.02 -10.10 -7.67
N GLY A 257 26.03 -9.35 -7.17
CA GLY A 257 24.61 -9.69 -7.31
C GLY A 257 23.83 -10.05 -6.04
N ALA A 258 24.27 -9.64 -4.85
CA ALA A 258 23.47 -9.82 -3.63
C ALA A 258 22.22 -8.92 -3.64
N SER A 259 21.03 -9.52 -3.64
CA SER A 259 19.73 -8.90 -3.40
C SER A 259 19.40 -8.86 -1.90
N ASP A 260 18.96 -7.68 -1.44
CA ASP A 260 18.79 -7.25 -0.04
C ASP A 260 17.55 -7.79 0.71
N ARG A 261 16.98 -8.93 0.33
CA ARG A 261 15.72 -9.43 0.95
C ARG A 261 15.89 -10.17 2.29
N GLY A 262 16.98 -9.95 3.02
CA GLY A 262 17.33 -10.72 4.22
C GLY A 262 17.20 -10.02 5.58
N ALA A 263 17.10 -8.69 5.62
CA ALA A 263 17.07 -7.92 6.87
C ALA A 263 15.63 -7.58 7.25
N SER A 264 15.01 -8.39 8.10
CA SER A 264 13.67 -8.08 8.64
C SER A 264 13.69 -7.09 9.81
N GLY A 265 14.86 -6.58 10.24
CA GLY A 265 15.03 -5.72 11.42
C GLY A 265 14.57 -6.33 12.76
N ARG A 266 13.96 -7.52 12.75
CA ARG A 266 13.54 -8.30 13.91
C ARG A 266 14.74 -8.91 14.62
N ILE A 267 14.69 -8.99 15.95
CA ILE A 267 15.77 -9.57 16.79
C ILE A 267 16.02 -11.06 16.49
N GLY A 268 14.99 -11.79 16.06
CA GLY A 268 15.06 -13.22 15.76
C GLY A 268 14.11 -13.62 14.63
N GLY A 269 14.22 -14.88 14.21
CA GLY A 269 13.41 -15.44 13.13
C GLY A 269 14.21 -16.26 12.13
N THR A 270 13.58 -16.59 11.01
CA THR A 270 14.20 -17.30 9.89
C THR A 270 14.39 -16.35 8.72
N GLY A 271 15.54 -16.44 8.05
CA GLY A 271 15.88 -15.57 6.93
C GLY A 271 16.68 -16.29 5.86
N SER A 272 16.66 -15.75 4.65
CA SER A 272 17.52 -16.19 3.56
C SER A 272 17.87 -15.06 2.63
N GLY A 273 19.06 -15.08 2.07
CA GLY A 273 19.51 -14.09 1.10
C GLY A 273 20.50 -14.66 0.09
N THR A 274 20.92 -13.83 -0.84
CA THR A 274 21.92 -14.17 -1.88
C THR A 274 23.31 -13.74 -1.43
N GLY A 275 24.33 -14.51 -1.80
CA GLY A 275 25.72 -14.31 -1.38
C GLY A 275 26.17 -15.25 -0.27
N ARG A 276 27.38 -15.03 0.26
CA ARG A 276 27.97 -15.83 1.35
C ARG A 276 28.03 -15.01 2.64
N ALA A 277 27.10 -15.26 3.55
CA ALA A 277 27.03 -14.59 4.84
C ALA A 277 28.23 -14.96 5.71
N GLY A 278 28.88 -13.94 6.27
CA GLY A 278 30.03 -14.08 7.17
C GLY A 278 29.68 -13.77 8.62
N LYS A 279 28.96 -12.68 8.87
CA LYS A 279 28.58 -12.22 10.21
C LYS A 279 27.15 -11.69 10.21
N ILE A 280 26.59 -11.57 11.41
CA ILE A 280 25.31 -10.91 11.67
C ILE A 280 25.60 -9.72 12.59
N ARG A 281 25.22 -8.51 12.20
CA ARG A 281 25.39 -7.29 12.98
C ARG A 281 24.04 -6.81 13.49
N PHE A 282 23.93 -6.62 14.79
CA PHE A 282 22.80 -5.98 15.44
C PHE A 282 23.17 -4.55 15.77
N THR A 283 22.26 -3.62 15.47
CA THR A 283 22.39 -2.21 15.87
C THR A 283 21.54 -1.99 17.11
N ILE A 284 22.14 -1.42 18.14
CA ILE A 284 21.52 -1.18 19.44
C ILE A 284 21.45 0.32 19.67
N ALA A 285 20.25 0.83 19.89
CA ALA A 285 20.02 2.17 20.40
C ALA A 285 20.22 2.21 21.91
N VAL A 286 21.05 3.15 22.38
CA VAL A 286 21.29 3.40 23.80
C VAL A 286 20.40 4.56 24.25
N ASN A 287 19.69 4.34 25.36
CA ASN A 287 18.71 5.23 25.97
C ASN A 287 17.75 5.84 24.93
N PRO A 288 17.00 4.99 24.19
CA PRO A 288 16.02 5.48 23.24
C PRO A 288 14.91 6.26 23.96
N THR A 289 14.47 7.37 23.37
CA THR A 289 13.40 8.22 23.90
C THR A 289 12.41 8.63 22.81
N HIS A 290 11.13 8.73 23.18
CA HIS A 290 10.11 9.36 22.35
C HIS A 290 10.28 10.87 22.43
N GLN A 291 10.46 11.53 21.29
CA GLN A 291 10.60 12.97 21.23
C GLN A 291 9.51 13.60 20.37
N LYS A 292 8.98 14.74 20.85
CA LYS A 292 8.15 15.63 20.06
C LYS A 292 9.06 16.60 19.33
N ILE A 293 9.01 16.57 18.01
CA ILE A 293 9.79 17.45 17.16
C ILE A 293 8.82 18.51 16.61
N PRO A 294 8.94 19.77 17.05
CA PRO A 294 8.11 20.85 16.54
C PRO A 294 8.49 21.15 15.09
N PHE A 295 7.52 21.61 14.31
CA PHE A 295 7.75 22.13 12.98
C PHE A 295 6.84 23.32 12.71
N GLU A 296 7.30 24.18 11.82
CA GLU A 296 6.58 25.34 11.33
C GLU A 296 6.84 25.41 9.83
N LEU A 297 5.76 25.43 9.05
CA LEU A 297 5.78 25.60 7.61
C LEU A 297 5.06 26.91 7.31
N GLU A 298 5.71 27.79 6.56
CA GLU A 298 5.14 29.07 6.16
C GLU A 298 4.89 29.07 4.64
N GLN A 299 4.05 30.00 4.18
CA GLN A 299 3.88 30.32 2.76
C GLN A 299 3.40 29.13 1.90
N ILE A 300 2.54 28.26 2.44
CA ILE A 300 1.96 27.14 1.68
C ILE A 300 0.84 27.71 0.79
N PRO A 301 0.98 27.72 -0.54
CA PRO A 301 0.11 28.49 -1.43
C PRO A 301 -1.18 27.73 -1.77
N LEU A 302 -2.17 27.75 -0.87
CA LEU A 302 -3.48 27.13 -1.13
C LEU A 302 -4.33 27.91 -2.14
N SER A 303 -4.07 29.21 -2.35
CA SER A 303 -4.71 29.99 -3.42
C SER A 303 -4.51 29.43 -4.83
N ALA A 304 -3.46 28.63 -5.05
CA ALA A 304 -3.24 27.96 -6.33
C ALA A 304 -4.39 27.01 -6.70
N PHE A 305 -5.19 26.55 -5.73
CA PHE A 305 -6.39 25.74 -5.97
C PHE A 305 -7.64 26.58 -6.21
N ALA A 306 -7.66 27.85 -5.75
CA ALA A 306 -8.81 28.75 -5.90
C ALA A 306 -8.81 29.49 -7.25
N GLU A 307 -7.64 29.73 -7.83
CA GLU A 307 -7.52 30.32 -9.17
C GLU A 307 -7.27 29.22 -10.21
N PRO A 308 -8.15 29.05 -11.21
CA PRO A 308 -7.89 28.09 -12.28
C PRO A 308 -6.60 28.50 -13.00
N ALA A 309 -5.59 27.63 -12.94
CA ALA A 309 -4.31 27.86 -13.62
C ALA A 309 -4.60 28.26 -15.07
N THR A 310 -4.07 29.41 -15.51
CA THR A 310 -4.24 29.87 -16.89
C THR A 310 -3.83 28.73 -17.80
N SER A 311 -4.77 28.26 -18.62
CA SER A 311 -4.50 27.21 -19.58
C SER A 311 -3.37 27.71 -20.46
N GLN A 312 -2.15 27.21 -20.22
CA GLN A 312 -1.20 27.14 -21.29
C GLN A 312 -1.85 26.18 -22.27
N THR A 313 -2.47 26.74 -23.30
CA THR A 313 -2.82 26.07 -24.53
C THR A 313 -1.50 25.56 -25.09
N HIS A 314 -0.99 24.47 -24.53
CA HIS A 314 -0.01 23.66 -25.20
C HIS A 314 -0.75 23.12 -26.41
N THR A 315 -0.69 23.87 -27.50
CA THR A 315 -0.37 23.30 -28.80
C THR A 315 0.95 22.56 -28.60
N SER A 316 0.89 21.39 -27.95
CA SER A 316 1.89 20.38 -28.22
C SER A 316 1.81 20.24 -29.72
N ASN A 317 2.86 20.65 -30.42
CA ASN A 317 3.08 20.18 -31.78
C ASN A 317 3.11 18.66 -31.64
N GLN A 318 1.94 18.03 -31.71
CA GLN A 318 1.79 16.65 -32.07
C GLN A 318 2.43 16.63 -33.45
N THR A 319 3.73 16.36 -33.46
CA THR A 319 4.34 15.72 -34.60
C THR A 319 3.48 14.50 -34.76
N GLU A 320 2.59 14.52 -35.75
CA GLU A 320 1.90 13.32 -36.23
C GLU A 320 2.97 12.24 -36.20
N LEU A 321 2.80 11.29 -35.27
CA LEU A 321 3.67 10.13 -35.24
C LEU A 321 3.46 9.51 -36.61
N THR A 322 4.43 9.75 -37.50
CA THR A 322 4.52 9.13 -38.83
C THR A 322 4.07 7.69 -38.65
N PRO A 323 3.01 7.25 -39.36
CA PRO A 323 2.40 5.95 -39.10
C PRO A 323 3.51 4.92 -39.19
N VAL A 324 3.88 4.35 -38.03
CA VAL A 324 4.99 3.43 -37.96
C VAL A 324 4.68 2.30 -38.92
N LYS A 325 5.54 2.23 -39.93
CA LYS A 325 5.58 1.30 -41.05
C LYS A 325 5.11 -0.09 -40.61
N ARG A 326 3.88 -0.43 -41.02
CA ARG A 326 3.25 -1.77 -41.07
C ARG A 326 3.65 -2.73 -39.93
N MET A 327 2.91 -2.66 -38.83
CA MET A 327 2.68 -3.86 -38.02
C MET A 327 1.79 -4.83 -38.83
N SER A 328 2.10 -6.12 -38.73
CA SER A 328 1.33 -7.26 -39.24
C SER A 328 -0.17 -7.13 -38.98
N GLU A 329 -1.00 -7.76 -39.81
CA GLU A 329 -2.47 -7.85 -39.67
C GLU A 329 -2.88 -8.11 -38.22
N GLN A 330 -3.31 -7.07 -37.50
CA GLN A 330 -3.89 -7.22 -36.17
C GLN A 330 -5.32 -7.72 -36.34
N VAL A 331 -5.68 -8.75 -35.58
CA VAL A 331 -7.06 -9.25 -35.55
C VAL A 331 -7.92 -8.20 -34.87
N LYS A 332 -8.91 -7.64 -35.57
CA LYS A 332 -9.85 -6.71 -34.96
C LYS A 332 -10.72 -7.46 -33.94
N PRO A 333 -10.79 -7.01 -32.67
CA PRO A 333 -11.72 -7.58 -31.70
C PRO A 333 -13.16 -7.54 -32.22
N GLN A 334 -13.89 -8.63 -32.03
CA GLN A 334 -15.25 -8.77 -32.54
C GLN A 334 -16.27 -8.39 -31.47
N PHE A 335 -17.40 -7.82 -31.88
CA PHE A 335 -18.53 -7.67 -30.97
C PHE A 335 -19.31 -8.98 -30.90
N ASN A 336 -19.44 -9.52 -29.69
CA ASN A 336 -20.28 -10.68 -29.41
C ASN A 336 -21.28 -10.32 -28.31
N LYS A 337 -22.57 -10.25 -28.69
CA LYS A 337 -23.64 -9.86 -27.78
C LYS A 337 -23.71 -10.77 -26.54
N LYS A 338 -23.56 -12.09 -26.71
CA LYS A 338 -23.63 -13.03 -25.58
C LYS A 338 -22.53 -12.77 -24.55
N VAL A 339 -21.33 -12.44 -25.02
CA VAL A 339 -20.20 -12.10 -24.15
C VAL A 339 -20.40 -10.73 -23.52
N ALA A 340 -20.92 -9.75 -24.27
CA ALA A 340 -21.21 -8.42 -23.73
C ALA A 340 -22.27 -8.46 -22.62
N ASP A 341 -23.30 -9.29 -22.77
CA ASP A 341 -24.35 -9.50 -21.77
C ASP A 341 -23.83 -10.14 -20.47
N CYS A 342 -22.61 -10.71 -20.47
CA CYS A 342 -21.92 -11.18 -19.25
C CYS A 342 -21.35 -10.03 -18.41
N PHE A 343 -21.40 -8.78 -18.89
CA PHE A 343 -20.87 -7.62 -18.18
C PHE A 343 -21.95 -6.60 -17.87
N LYS A 344 -21.87 -6.02 -16.69
CA LYS A 344 -22.66 -4.84 -16.31
C LYS A 344 -21.72 -3.72 -15.91
N VAL A 345 -21.70 -2.64 -16.70
CA VAL A 345 -20.83 -1.49 -16.46
C VAL A 345 -21.64 -0.34 -15.88
N ASN A 346 -21.17 0.23 -14.79
CA ASN A 346 -21.70 1.48 -14.24
C ASN A 346 -20.52 2.37 -13.86
N TRP A 347 -20.74 3.69 -13.78
CA TRP A 347 -19.79 4.58 -13.13
C TRP A 347 -20.02 4.55 -11.63
N ASN A 348 -18.95 4.53 -10.85
CA ASN A 348 -19.01 4.50 -9.39
C ASN A 348 -18.69 5.86 -8.78
N CYS A 349 -17.63 6.49 -9.26
CA CYS A 349 -17.26 7.84 -8.85
C CYS A 349 -16.49 8.56 -9.94
N ILE A 350 -16.47 9.88 -9.83
CA ILE A 350 -15.61 10.79 -10.57
C ILE A 350 -14.76 11.57 -9.58
N THR A 351 -13.46 11.61 -9.83
CA THR A 351 -12.46 12.21 -8.96
C THR A 351 -11.69 13.25 -9.73
N TYR A 352 -11.72 14.49 -9.24
CA TYR A 352 -10.79 15.54 -9.63
C TYR A 352 -9.63 15.53 -8.65
N SER A 353 -8.40 15.54 -9.16
CA SER A 353 -7.21 15.74 -8.34
C SER A 353 -6.27 16.76 -8.94
N MET A 354 -5.69 17.58 -8.07
CA MET A 354 -4.75 18.63 -8.42
C MET A 354 -3.53 18.51 -7.51
N THR A 355 -2.35 18.42 -8.12
CA THR A 355 -1.08 18.33 -7.40
C THR A 355 -0.25 19.58 -7.70
N LEU A 356 0.08 20.33 -6.66
CA LEU A 356 1.03 21.43 -6.71
C LEU A 356 2.40 20.94 -6.25
N TYR A 357 3.46 21.27 -6.99
CA TYR A 357 4.84 20.93 -6.62
C TYR A 357 5.57 22.14 -6.05
N ASN A 358 6.43 21.92 -5.06
CA ASN A 358 7.28 22.99 -4.53
C ASN A 358 8.26 23.48 -5.62
N PRO A 359 8.19 24.76 -6.04
CA PRO A 359 9.08 25.29 -7.06
C PRO A 359 10.55 25.28 -6.63
N GLU A 360 10.83 25.35 -5.33
CA GLU A 360 12.19 25.40 -4.79
C GLU A 360 12.92 24.04 -4.87
N ASP A 361 12.17 22.93 -4.87
CA ASP A 361 12.72 21.57 -4.96
C ASP A 361 13.00 21.10 -6.40
N SER A 362 12.56 21.83 -7.43
CA SER A 362 12.74 21.47 -8.85
C SER A 362 13.58 22.49 -9.65
N PRO A 363 14.87 22.71 -9.31
CA PRO A 363 15.72 23.61 -10.08
C PRO A 363 16.14 23.08 -11.47
N LYS A 364 15.81 21.83 -11.81
CA LYS A 364 16.35 21.15 -13.03
C LYS A 364 15.32 20.64 -14.03
N SER A 365 14.04 20.90 -13.83
CA SER A 365 13.03 20.46 -14.80
C SER A 365 12.02 21.57 -15.04
N LYS A 366 11.78 21.92 -16.31
CA LYS A 366 10.64 22.72 -16.77
C LYS A 366 9.34 21.91 -16.63
N VAL A 367 9.15 21.26 -15.49
CA VAL A 367 7.97 20.45 -15.19
C VAL A 367 6.87 21.40 -14.76
N GLU A 368 5.67 21.15 -15.28
CA GLU A 368 4.43 21.81 -14.90
C GLU A 368 4.37 21.90 -13.37
N THR A 369 4.30 23.13 -12.85
CA THR A 369 4.20 23.40 -11.40
C THR A 369 2.91 22.83 -10.80
N VAL A 370 1.94 22.53 -11.66
CA VAL A 370 0.61 22.02 -11.34
C VAL A 370 0.30 20.83 -12.25
N SER A 371 -0.17 19.72 -11.67
CA SER A 371 -0.71 18.57 -12.41
C SER A 371 -2.18 18.38 -12.06
N GLU A 372 -3.07 18.51 -13.04
CA GLU A 372 -4.51 18.24 -12.88
C GLU A 372 -4.90 16.90 -13.51
N LYS A 373 -5.83 16.19 -12.87
CA LYS A 373 -6.41 14.93 -13.37
C LYS A 373 -7.91 14.90 -13.09
N LEU A 374 -8.68 14.44 -14.06
CA LEU A 374 -10.09 14.13 -13.90
C LEU A 374 -10.29 12.66 -14.30
N LEU A 375 -10.77 11.84 -13.37
CA LEU A 375 -10.84 10.39 -13.51
C LEU A 375 -12.25 9.89 -13.21
N VAL A 376 -12.83 9.11 -14.11
CA VAL A 376 -14.08 8.37 -13.85
C VAL A 376 -13.73 6.91 -13.60
N LEU A 377 -14.11 6.40 -12.43
CA LEU A 377 -13.99 4.99 -12.08
C LEU A 377 -15.27 4.25 -12.45
N CYS A 378 -15.14 3.27 -13.34
CA CYS A 378 -16.27 2.50 -13.86
C CYS A 378 -16.07 1.00 -13.61
N PRO A 379 -16.61 0.44 -12.52
CA PRO A 379 -16.60 -1.00 -12.34
C PRO A 379 -17.45 -1.70 -13.40
N ALA A 380 -16.87 -2.67 -14.09
CA ALA A 380 -17.58 -3.64 -14.90
C ALA A 380 -17.71 -4.95 -14.10
N GLU A 381 -18.93 -5.22 -13.62
CA GLU A 381 -19.28 -6.47 -12.95
C GLU A 381 -19.33 -7.60 -13.99
N ILE A 382 -18.72 -8.74 -13.65
CA ILE A 382 -18.77 -9.94 -14.47
C ILE A 382 -19.88 -10.83 -13.89
N LEU A 383 -20.97 -10.94 -14.64
CA LEU A 383 -22.16 -11.70 -14.25
C LEU A 383 -21.97 -13.20 -14.43
N ASP A 384 -21.21 -13.59 -15.45
CA ASP A 384 -20.86 -14.98 -15.76
C ASP A 384 -19.37 -15.09 -16.14
N PRO A 385 -18.52 -15.64 -15.25
CA PRO A 385 -17.09 -15.73 -15.50
C PRO A 385 -16.65 -16.99 -16.22
N GLU A 386 -17.54 -17.97 -16.50
CA GLU A 386 -17.12 -19.33 -16.91
C GLU A 386 -16.20 -19.33 -18.14
N LEU A 387 -16.46 -18.43 -19.09
CA LEU A 387 -15.73 -18.33 -20.36
C LEU A 387 -14.87 -17.06 -20.47
N ILE A 388 -14.83 -16.21 -19.43
CA ILE A 388 -14.00 -15.00 -19.42
C ILE A 388 -12.62 -15.37 -18.88
N VAL A 389 -11.62 -15.26 -19.73
CA VAL A 389 -10.23 -15.60 -19.42
C VAL A 389 -9.47 -14.40 -18.86
N GLY A 390 -9.71 -13.23 -19.45
CA GLY A 390 -9.06 -12.00 -19.03
C GLY A 390 -9.72 -10.76 -19.60
N THR A 391 -9.38 -9.61 -19.05
CA THR A 391 -9.99 -8.32 -19.39
C THR A 391 -8.92 -7.24 -19.43
N THR A 392 -9.19 -6.16 -20.18
CA THR A 392 -8.41 -4.92 -20.12
C THR A 392 -9.02 -3.97 -19.11
N ASP A 393 -8.20 -3.23 -18.36
CA ASP A 393 -8.60 -2.18 -17.42
C ASP A 393 -8.61 -0.78 -18.05
N VAL A 394 -8.06 -0.64 -19.26
CA VAL A 394 -8.06 0.60 -20.03
C VAL A 394 -9.13 0.51 -21.14
N PRO A 395 -10.20 1.31 -21.08
CA PRO A 395 -11.21 1.37 -22.12
C PRO A 395 -10.77 2.25 -23.31
N VAL A 396 -11.42 2.05 -24.45
CA VAL A 396 -11.37 2.94 -25.63
C VAL A 396 -12.65 3.77 -25.64
N ILE A 397 -12.50 5.09 -25.59
CA ILE A 397 -13.62 6.03 -25.63
C ILE A 397 -13.87 6.44 -27.07
N GLU A 398 -15.13 6.34 -27.50
CA GLU A 398 -15.56 6.67 -28.85
C GLU A 398 -16.32 8.00 -28.91
N GLN A 399 -17.07 8.34 -27.84
CA GLN A 399 -17.86 9.55 -27.79
C GLN A 399 -18.03 10.02 -26.34
N ILE A 400 -17.98 11.33 -26.15
CA ILE A 400 -18.39 12.00 -24.91
C ILE A 400 -19.34 13.12 -25.30
N THR A 401 -20.48 13.23 -24.63
CA THR A 401 -21.44 14.32 -24.85
C THR A 401 -21.70 15.13 -23.59
N ASP A 402 -21.99 16.41 -23.73
CA ASP A 402 -22.51 17.25 -22.66
C ASP A 402 -23.97 16.88 -22.31
N SER A 403 -24.56 17.58 -21.34
CA SER A 403 -25.96 17.38 -20.93
C SER A 403 -27.00 17.75 -21.99
N ASN A 404 -26.61 18.47 -23.05
CA ASN A 404 -27.46 18.80 -24.19
C ASN A 404 -27.28 17.80 -25.35
N GLY A 405 -26.41 16.80 -25.21
CA GLY A 405 -26.08 15.83 -26.25
C GLY A 405 -25.11 16.35 -27.31
N GLN A 406 -24.40 17.46 -27.05
CA GLN A 406 -23.34 17.97 -27.94
C GLN A 406 -22.03 17.23 -27.68
N ASP A 407 -21.32 16.90 -28.76
CA ASP A 407 -20.04 16.20 -28.68
C ASP A 407 -18.96 17.08 -28.04
N ILE A 408 -18.26 16.50 -27.06
CA ILE A 408 -17.09 17.07 -26.39
C ILE A 408 -15.84 16.52 -27.07
N ASP A 409 -14.82 17.36 -27.29
CA ASP A 409 -13.56 16.91 -27.88
C ASP A 409 -12.87 15.85 -27.00
N ILE A 410 -12.63 14.67 -27.59
CA ILE A 410 -11.98 13.51 -26.96
C ILE A 410 -10.49 13.39 -27.27
N SER A 411 -9.89 14.37 -27.98
CA SER A 411 -8.49 14.34 -28.43
C SER A 411 -7.47 14.09 -27.30
N ARG A 412 -7.83 14.37 -26.05
CA ARG A 412 -7.02 14.16 -24.84
C ARG A 412 -7.37 12.92 -24.01
N VAL A 413 -8.43 12.20 -24.36
CA VAL A 413 -8.98 11.07 -23.58
C VAL A 413 -8.35 9.72 -23.98
N GLN A 414 -7.59 9.66 -25.08
CA GLN A 414 -7.06 8.40 -25.58
C GLN A 414 -5.84 7.89 -24.79
N PRO A 415 -5.73 6.56 -24.60
CA PRO A 415 -4.59 5.97 -23.93
C PRO A 415 -3.30 6.27 -24.68
N ARG A 416 -2.31 6.86 -23.98
CA ARG A 416 -0.97 7.16 -24.52
C ARG A 416 -0.18 5.91 -24.94
N SER A 417 -0.64 4.71 -24.55
CA SER A 417 -0.04 3.43 -24.95
C SER A 417 -0.80 2.83 -26.13
N SER A 418 -0.09 2.53 -27.21
CA SER A 418 -0.63 1.78 -28.36
C SER A 418 -0.93 0.32 -28.07
N ARG A 419 -0.58 -0.20 -26.88
CA ARG A 419 -0.78 -1.60 -26.50
C ARG A 419 -1.68 -1.71 -25.27
N LEU A 420 -2.80 -2.41 -25.44
CA LEU A 420 -3.73 -2.80 -24.39
C LEU A 420 -3.45 -4.27 -24.02
N PHE A 421 -3.16 -4.54 -22.74
CA PHE A 421 -2.79 -5.87 -22.27
C PHE A 421 -3.93 -6.55 -21.53
N TYR A 422 -4.11 -7.85 -21.75
CA TYR A 422 -5.06 -8.64 -20.96
C TYR A 422 -4.50 -9.03 -19.60
N HIS A 423 -5.36 -8.92 -18.59
CA HIS A 423 -5.10 -9.41 -17.25
C HIS A 423 -6.09 -10.52 -16.88
N THR A 424 -5.64 -11.51 -16.13
CA THR A 424 -6.52 -12.54 -15.55
C THR A 424 -7.53 -11.90 -14.61
N LEU A 425 -8.65 -12.60 -14.42
CA LEU A 425 -9.68 -12.22 -13.45
C LEU A 425 -9.10 -12.08 -12.03
N ARG A 426 -9.61 -11.08 -11.30
CA ARG A 426 -9.19 -10.75 -9.94
C ARG A 426 -10.17 -11.36 -8.95
N TYR A 427 -9.67 -12.03 -7.91
CA TYR A 427 -10.51 -12.57 -6.83
C TYR A 427 -10.04 -12.00 -5.49
N GLY A 428 -10.96 -11.37 -4.77
CA GLY A 428 -10.73 -10.79 -3.45
C GLY A 428 -11.47 -11.55 -2.35
N MET A 429 -11.08 -11.33 -1.10
CA MET A 429 -11.86 -11.83 0.03
C MET A 429 -13.12 -10.99 0.22
N ASN A 430 -14.27 -11.62 0.03
CA ASN A 430 -15.57 -11.08 0.41
C ASN A 430 -16.05 -11.79 1.68
N PHE A 431 -16.69 -11.06 2.57
CA PHE A 431 -17.25 -11.62 3.80
C PHE A 431 -18.74 -11.83 3.63
N SER A 432 -19.15 -13.10 3.58
CA SER A 432 -20.58 -13.41 3.59
C SER A 432 -21.12 -13.20 5.00
N PRO A 433 -22.18 -12.39 5.18
CA PRO A 433 -22.77 -12.21 6.49
C PRO A 433 -23.29 -13.57 6.99
N PRO A 434 -23.26 -13.80 8.32
CA PRO A 434 -23.88 -14.98 8.88
C PRO A 434 -25.38 -15.01 8.53
N SER A 435 -25.97 -16.19 8.43
CA SER A 435 -27.42 -16.36 8.14
C SER A 435 -28.28 -15.55 9.12
N GLY A 436 -29.51 -15.16 8.73
CA GLY A 436 -30.40 -14.36 9.57
C GLY A 436 -30.58 -14.90 10.99
N LEU A 437 -30.72 -16.22 11.16
CA LEU A 437 -30.79 -16.87 12.48
C LEU A 437 -29.53 -16.65 13.33
N LEU A 438 -28.35 -16.75 12.72
CA LEU A 438 -27.07 -16.51 13.39
C LEU A 438 -26.85 -15.03 13.70
N GLN A 439 -27.40 -14.11 12.89
CA GLN A 439 -27.41 -12.68 13.22
C GLN A 439 -28.30 -12.38 14.42
N TRP A 440 -29.47 -13.03 14.53
CA TRP A 440 -30.33 -12.92 15.72
C TRP A 440 -29.66 -13.52 16.96
N GLU A 441 -29.04 -14.70 16.85
CA GLU A 441 -28.26 -15.27 17.95
C GLU A 441 -27.11 -14.34 18.37
N MET A 442 -26.41 -13.74 17.41
CA MET A 442 -25.35 -12.76 17.65
C MET A 442 -25.88 -11.54 18.43
N LYS A 443 -26.99 -10.94 17.99
CA LYS A 443 -27.63 -9.81 18.67
C LYS A 443 -28.06 -10.18 20.10
N ALA A 444 -28.70 -11.34 20.27
CA ALA A 444 -29.11 -11.83 21.59
C ALA A 444 -27.91 -12.06 22.52
N ARG A 445 -26.82 -12.65 22.02
CA ARG A 445 -25.58 -12.84 22.80
C ARG A 445 -24.96 -11.52 23.22
N LEU A 446 -24.87 -10.55 22.32
CA LEU A 446 -24.35 -9.22 22.63
C LEU A 446 -25.21 -8.53 23.70
N ALA A 447 -26.53 -8.59 23.58
CA ALA A 447 -27.46 -8.04 24.57
C ALA A 447 -27.32 -8.72 25.95
N LEU A 448 -26.99 -10.01 25.98
CA LEU A 448 -26.77 -10.81 27.19
C LEU A 448 -25.32 -10.77 27.69
N GLY A 449 -24.41 -10.00 27.08
CA GLY A 449 -23.00 -9.94 27.45
C GLY A 449 -22.22 -11.25 27.23
N LEU A 450 -22.73 -12.15 26.38
CA LEU A 450 -22.12 -13.45 26.10
C LEU A 450 -21.12 -13.37 24.94
N PRO A 451 -20.00 -14.12 24.98
CA PRO A 451 -19.01 -14.12 23.92
C PRO A 451 -19.55 -14.68 22.60
N LEU A 452 -19.11 -14.09 21.49
CA LEU A 452 -19.43 -14.54 20.14
C LEU A 452 -18.60 -15.78 19.78
N LYS A 453 -19.30 -16.86 19.40
CA LYS A 453 -18.70 -18.06 18.80
C LYS A 453 -18.21 -17.81 17.37
N ALA A 454 -17.26 -18.63 16.91
CA ALA A 454 -16.71 -18.59 15.56
C ALA A 454 -17.78 -18.63 14.44
N ARG A 455 -18.89 -19.34 14.65
CA ARG A 455 -20.00 -19.42 13.68
C ARG A 455 -20.74 -18.10 13.44
N HIS A 456 -20.61 -17.12 14.34
CA HIS A 456 -21.20 -15.79 14.16
C HIS A 456 -20.27 -14.85 13.40
N ARG A 457 -19.00 -15.23 13.18
CA ARG A 457 -18.09 -14.42 12.37
C ARG A 457 -18.49 -14.55 10.90
N PRO A 458 -18.43 -13.45 10.12
CA PRO A 458 -18.57 -13.51 8.68
C PRO A 458 -17.59 -14.53 8.10
N LYS A 459 -18.07 -15.36 7.17
CA LYS A 459 -17.22 -16.37 6.53
C LYS A 459 -16.49 -15.72 5.35
N PRO A 460 -15.15 -15.82 5.27
CA PRO A 460 -14.44 -15.38 4.09
C PRO A 460 -14.82 -16.28 2.92
N ARG A 461 -15.11 -15.67 1.79
CA ARG A 461 -15.39 -16.32 0.51
C ARG A 461 -14.62 -15.56 -0.56
N LEU A 462 -13.98 -16.25 -1.48
CA LEU A 462 -13.48 -15.58 -2.67
C LEU A 462 -14.64 -15.09 -3.52
N GLY A 463 -14.70 -13.78 -3.71
CA GLY A 463 -15.55 -13.15 -4.69
C GLY A 463 -14.72 -12.70 -5.88
N LEU A 464 -15.29 -12.87 -7.07
CA LEU A 464 -14.78 -12.20 -8.26
C LEU A 464 -14.89 -10.69 -8.05
N GLN A 465 -13.81 -9.97 -8.27
CA GLN A 465 -13.81 -8.51 -8.23
C GLN A 465 -14.23 -7.96 -9.61
N PRO A 466 -14.96 -6.83 -9.64
CA PRO A 466 -15.28 -6.17 -10.90
C PRO A 466 -14.00 -5.70 -11.59
N VAL A 467 -14.03 -5.64 -12.92
CA VAL A 467 -12.98 -5.00 -13.71
C VAL A 467 -13.05 -3.50 -13.42
N ARG A 468 -11.97 -2.91 -12.93
CA ARG A 468 -11.93 -1.48 -12.64
C ARG A 468 -11.47 -0.74 -13.88
N LEU A 469 -12.39 -0.13 -14.61
CA LEU A 469 -12.08 0.70 -15.76
C LEU A 469 -11.80 2.13 -15.28
N PHE A 470 -10.71 2.72 -15.75
CA PHE A 470 -10.35 4.11 -15.45
C PHE A 470 -10.43 4.93 -16.73
N ILE A 471 -11.27 5.95 -16.73
CA ILE A 471 -11.43 6.89 -17.85
C ILE A 471 -10.79 8.21 -17.44
N GLN A 472 -9.70 8.59 -18.09
CA GLN A 472 -9.06 9.89 -17.88
C GLN A 472 -9.69 10.92 -18.81
N LEU A 473 -10.33 11.92 -18.21
CA LEU A 473 -10.96 13.03 -18.89
C LEU A 473 -10.04 14.26 -18.88
N ASP A 474 -10.31 15.22 -19.78
CA ASP A 474 -9.63 16.51 -19.74
C ASP A 474 -10.12 17.30 -18.50
N PRO A 475 -9.23 17.71 -17.57
CA PRO A 475 -9.60 18.60 -16.47
C PRO A 475 -10.21 19.93 -16.94
N GLY A 476 -9.92 20.36 -18.18
CA GLY A 476 -10.53 21.54 -18.80
C GLY A 476 -12.05 21.48 -18.90
N LEU A 477 -12.67 20.29 -18.80
CA LEU A 477 -14.13 20.15 -18.75
C LEU A 477 -14.76 20.82 -17.52
N LEU A 478 -14.02 20.92 -16.41
CA LEU A 478 -14.49 21.60 -15.19
C LEU A 478 -14.57 23.13 -15.36
N ARG A 479 -13.92 23.67 -16.41
CA ARG A 479 -13.82 25.11 -16.67
C ARG A 479 -14.82 25.59 -17.71
N GLN A 480 -15.49 24.66 -18.38
CA GLN A 480 -16.61 24.95 -19.26
C GLN A 480 -17.85 25.12 -18.36
N ASP A 481 -18.87 25.88 -18.78
CA ASP A 481 -20.16 25.99 -18.04
C ASP A 481 -20.95 24.66 -17.98
N ILE A 482 -20.27 23.54 -18.26
CA ILE A 482 -20.75 22.17 -18.20
C ILE A 482 -20.73 21.73 -16.74
N ARG A 483 -21.91 21.38 -16.24
CA ARG A 483 -22.07 20.87 -14.86
C ARG A 483 -22.08 19.34 -14.80
N GLU A 484 -22.25 18.70 -15.94
CA GLU A 484 -22.52 17.28 -16.06
C GLU A 484 -22.14 16.80 -17.46
N ILE A 485 -21.54 15.61 -17.52
CA ILE A 485 -21.36 14.87 -18.76
C ILE A 485 -22.65 14.09 -19.01
N GLY A 486 -23.29 14.34 -20.15
CA GLY A 486 -24.53 13.66 -20.51
C GLY A 486 -24.29 12.18 -20.78
N SER A 487 -23.28 11.84 -21.60
CA SER A 487 -22.92 10.44 -21.86
C SER A 487 -21.43 10.23 -22.15
N ILE A 488 -20.91 9.05 -21.79
CA ILE A 488 -19.61 8.51 -22.23
C ILE A 488 -19.86 7.15 -22.88
N LYS A 489 -19.54 7.03 -24.17
CA LYS A 489 -19.63 5.78 -24.93
C LYS A 489 -18.26 5.27 -25.27
N GLY A 490 -18.09 3.97 -25.15
CA GLY A 490 -16.84 3.32 -25.47
C GLY A 490 -16.94 1.81 -25.38
N TYR A 491 -15.77 1.19 -25.32
CA TYR A 491 -15.68 -0.24 -25.11
C TYR A 491 -14.39 -0.61 -24.38
N PHE A 492 -14.37 -1.76 -23.73
CA PHE A 492 -13.14 -2.42 -23.31
C PHE A 492 -13.07 -3.81 -23.95
N ASN A 493 -11.93 -4.49 -23.79
CA ASN A 493 -11.74 -5.80 -24.42
C ASN A 493 -11.75 -6.90 -23.37
N ALA A 494 -12.44 -7.99 -23.69
CA ALA A 494 -12.40 -9.25 -22.97
C ALA A 494 -11.77 -10.33 -23.85
N LEU A 495 -10.99 -11.20 -23.23
CA LEU A 495 -10.50 -12.43 -23.83
C LEU A 495 -11.42 -13.55 -23.34
N THR A 496 -12.04 -14.27 -24.26
CA THR A 496 -12.86 -15.44 -23.94
C THR A 496 -12.22 -16.70 -24.46
N ALA A 497 -12.67 -17.85 -23.98
CA ALA A 497 -12.32 -19.17 -24.50
C ALA A 497 -13.59 -19.99 -24.75
N GLU A 498 -13.52 -20.97 -25.64
CA GLU A 498 -14.60 -21.95 -25.79
C GLU A 498 -14.64 -22.92 -24.61
N SER A 499 -13.47 -23.26 -24.05
CA SER A 499 -13.38 -24.12 -22.88
C SER A 499 -12.09 -23.90 -22.08
N ILE A 500 -12.10 -24.36 -20.83
CA ILE A 500 -10.92 -24.39 -19.95
C ILE A 500 -10.51 -25.84 -19.70
N LYS A 501 -9.27 -26.18 -20.07
CA LYS A 501 -8.63 -27.47 -19.85
C LYS A 501 -7.71 -27.41 -18.63
N HIS A 502 -7.72 -28.47 -17.83
CA HIS A 502 -6.85 -28.63 -16.66
C HIS A 502 -5.74 -29.64 -16.91
N VAL A 503 -4.49 -29.24 -16.71
CA VAL A 503 -3.33 -30.13 -16.77
C VAL A 503 -2.70 -30.22 -15.38
N LYS A 504 -2.95 -31.35 -14.70
CA LYS A 504 -2.49 -31.61 -13.32
C LYS A 504 -1.20 -32.41 -13.32
N ILE A 505 -0.14 -31.81 -12.77
CA ILE A 505 1.20 -32.38 -12.74
C ILE A 505 1.60 -32.68 -11.29
N PRO A 506 2.17 -33.87 -10.99
CA PRO A 506 2.67 -34.16 -9.66
C PRO A 506 3.73 -33.14 -9.19
N PHE A 507 3.64 -32.69 -7.94
CA PHE A 507 4.66 -31.81 -7.36
C PHE A 507 5.85 -32.63 -6.87
N LYS A 508 6.63 -33.18 -7.80
CA LYS A 508 7.84 -33.96 -7.56
C LYS A 508 8.86 -33.67 -8.65
N SER A 509 10.14 -33.67 -8.29
CA SER A 509 11.23 -33.60 -9.27
C SER A 509 11.09 -34.73 -10.28
N SER A 510 11.17 -34.40 -11.57
CA SER A 510 11.11 -35.36 -12.66
C SER A 510 12.01 -34.95 -13.80
N ASP A 511 12.65 -35.92 -14.44
CA ASP A 511 13.39 -35.72 -15.68
C ASP A 511 12.49 -35.70 -16.92
N LYS A 512 11.20 -35.97 -16.74
CA LYS A 512 10.21 -36.02 -17.82
C LYS A 512 9.65 -34.63 -18.11
N TRP A 513 9.64 -34.29 -19.39
CA TRP A 513 8.92 -33.14 -19.90
C TRP A 513 7.43 -33.49 -20.05
N VAL A 514 6.57 -32.61 -19.57
CA VAL A 514 5.12 -32.71 -19.64
C VAL A 514 4.59 -31.64 -20.57
N ARG A 515 3.84 -32.05 -21.59
CA ARG A 515 3.21 -31.14 -22.54
C ARG A 515 2.02 -30.43 -21.90
N LEU A 516 2.04 -29.09 -21.92
CA LEU A 516 0.91 -28.26 -21.49
C LEU A 516 0.04 -27.89 -22.67
N THR A 517 0.65 -27.31 -23.71
CA THR A 517 -0.02 -26.90 -24.95
C THR A 517 0.58 -27.60 -26.16
N SER A 518 0.03 -27.35 -27.35
CA SER A 518 0.60 -27.84 -28.61
C SER A 518 2.08 -27.47 -28.80
N ASP A 519 2.54 -26.35 -28.25
CA ASP A 519 3.89 -25.79 -28.45
C ASP A 519 4.73 -25.61 -27.17
N THR A 520 4.17 -25.90 -25.99
CA THR A 520 4.83 -25.69 -24.69
C THR A 520 4.89 -26.96 -23.85
N GLU A 521 6.10 -27.31 -23.42
CA GLU A 521 6.35 -28.35 -22.44
C GLU A 521 7.05 -27.79 -21.20
N ILE A 522 6.80 -28.41 -20.05
CA ILE A 522 7.44 -28.05 -18.79
C ILE A 522 8.09 -29.24 -18.12
N GLN A 523 9.02 -28.95 -17.23
CA GLN A 523 9.66 -29.92 -16.36
C GLN A 523 9.73 -29.34 -14.95
N VAL A 524 9.27 -30.12 -13.97
CA VAL A 524 9.39 -29.76 -12.55
C VAL A 524 10.68 -30.37 -12.00
N SER A 525 11.63 -29.54 -11.58
CA SER A 525 12.92 -29.95 -11.02
C SER A 525 13.17 -29.28 -9.67
N ASN A 526 14.20 -29.76 -8.94
CA ASN A 526 14.65 -29.15 -7.69
C ASN A 526 13.53 -28.95 -6.66
N VAL A 527 12.59 -29.91 -6.59
CA VAL A 527 11.52 -29.90 -5.60
C VAL A 527 12.07 -30.33 -4.25
N LEU A 528 12.03 -29.42 -3.29
CA LEU A 528 12.37 -29.66 -1.90
C LEU A 528 11.18 -29.31 -1.04
N GLN A 529 10.72 -30.25 -0.22
CA GLN A 529 9.57 -30.07 0.66
C GLN A 529 9.98 -30.44 2.09
N ILE A 530 10.01 -29.43 2.96
CA ILE A 530 10.38 -29.55 4.37
C ILE A 530 9.24 -28.95 5.19
N GLU A 531 8.60 -29.78 6.01
CA GLU A 531 7.41 -29.39 6.80
C GLU A 531 6.32 -28.72 5.94
N SER A 532 6.01 -27.45 6.22
CA SER A 532 5.02 -26.65 5.50
C SER A 532 5.64 -25.79 4.38
N SER A 533 6.95 -25.90 4.13
CA SER A 533 7.69 -25.12 3.14
C SER A 533 8.07 -25.98 1.93
N SER A 534 7.73 -25.50 0.74
CA SER A 534 8.01 -26.16 -0.54
C SER A 534 8.79 -25.21 -1.45
N ARG A 535 9.97 -25.62 -1.92
CA ARG A 535 10.72 -24.97 -3.01
C ARG A 535 10.68 -25.82 -4.27
N PHE A 536 10.71 -25.16 -5.43
CA PHE A 536 10.68 -25.82 -6.73
C PHE A 536 11.32 -24.96 -7.80
N GLU A 537 11.66 -25.60 -8.91
CA GLU A 537 12.01 -24.97 -10.18
C GLU A 537 11.15 -25.59 -11.29
N ILE A 538 10.51 -24.75 -12.11
CA ILE A 538 9.81 -25.19 -13.32
C ILE A 538 10.59 -24.68 -14.52
N LYS A 539 11.12 -25.61 -15.32
CA LYS A 539 11.75 -25.34 -16.61
C LYS A 539 10.70 -25.43 -17.70
N GLN A 540 10.91 -24.68 -18.78
CA GLN A 540 10.02 -24.64 -19.96
C GLN A 540 10.86 -24.76 -21.22
N ARG A 541 10.32 -25.45 -22.24
CA ARG A 541 10.87 -25.50 -23.60
C ARG A 541 9.75 -25.49 -24.64
N GLY A 542 10.06 -25.10 -25.88
CA GLY A 542 9.11 -24.98 -26.99
C GLY A 542 9.18 -23.63 -27.71
N GLN A 543 8.44 -23.42 -28.81
CA GLN A 543 8.44 -22.13 -29.52
C GLN A 543 7.89 -20.98 -28.66
N GLY A 544 7.03 -21.28 -27.68
CA GLY A 544 6.63 -20.40 -26.58
C GLY A 544 7.75 -19.95 -25.64
N THR A 545 9.03 -20.28 -25.88
CA THR A 545 10.18 -19.76 -25.11
C THR A 545 10.49 -18.29 -25.36
N ARG A 546 9.78 -17.60 -26.27
CA ARG A 546 9.85 -16.12 -26.32
C ARG A 546 9.38 -15.60 -24.97
N ARG A 547 10.29 -14.98 -24.21
CA ARG A 547 10.04 -14.33 -22.92
C ARG A 547 8.63 -13.74 -22.88
N GLY A 548 7.84 -14.14 -21.88
CA GLY A 548 6.42 -13.81 -21.68
C GLY A 548 6.06 -12.41 -22.14
N THR A 549 5.79 -12.28 -23.44
CA THR A 549 5.39 -11.02 -24.03
C THR A 549 3.94 -10.89 -23.65
N PRO A 550 3.55 -9.85 -22.92
CA PRO A 550 2.18 -9.72 -22.48
C PRO A 550 1.24 -9.71 -23.70
N LEU A 551 0.19 -10.51 -23.62
CA LEU A 551 -0.82 -10.67 -24.65
C LEU A 551 -1.54 -9.35 -24.84
N CYS A 552 -1.42 -8.80 -26.04
CA CYS A 552 -2.07 -7.57 -26.43
C CYS A 552 -3.42 -7.85 -27.09
N VAL A 553 -4.31 -6.86 -27.04
CA VAL A 553 -5.51 -6.83 -27.87
C VAL A 553 -5.11 -6.86 -29.35
N GLY A 554 -5.66 -7.81 -30.10
CA GLY A 554 -5.45 -7.96 -31.55
C GLY A 554 -4.20 -8.74 -31.95
N ASP A 555 -3.47 -9.29 -30.98
CA ASP A 555 -2.43 -10.30 -31.26
C ASP A 555 -3.06 -11.56 -31.89
N ASN A 556 -2.29 -12.31 -32.66
CA ASN A 556 -2.73 -13.64 -33.08
C ASN A 556 -2.75 -14.58 -31.86
N LEU A 557 -3.92 -15.11 -31.55
CA LEU A 557 -4.11 -16.02 -30.42
C LEU A 557 -3.71 -17.44 -30.81
N PRO A 558 -2.92 -18.14 -29.98
CA PRO A 558 -2.71 -19.58 -30.17
C PRO A 558 -3.97 -20.35 -29.74
N ASP A 559 -4.13 -21.56 -30.28
CA ASP A 559 -5.25 -22.46 -29.95
C ASP A 559 -5.36 -22.75 -28.45
N GLU A 560 -4.23 -22.78 -27.74
CA GLU A 560 -4.17 -23.04 -26.30
C GLU A 560 -3.31 -21.97 -25.59
N ILE A 561 -3.86 -21.31 -24.57
CA ILE A 561 -3.19 -20.29 -23.75
C ILE A 561 -3.17 -20.74 -22.29
N VAL A 562 -2.01 -20.72 -21.62
CA VAL A 562 -1.95 -20.98 -20.17
C VAL A 562 -2.35 -19.71 -19.39
N VAL A 563 -3.40 -19.81 -18.59
CA VAL A 563 -4.09 -18.65 -17.97
C VAL A 563 -3.99 -18.61 -16.46
N ASP A 564 -3.73 -19.73 -15.79
CA ASP A 564 -3.44 -19.76 -14.35
C ASP A 564 -2.56 -20.98 -13.99
N ARG A 565 -1.87 -20.87 -12.86
CA ARG A 565 -1.08 -21.94 -12.25
C ARG A 565 -1.40 -21.99 -10.75
N GLN A 566 -1.98 -23.10 -10.31
CA GLN A 566 -2.43 -23.30 -8.94
C GLN A 566 -1.66 -24.45 -8.27
N PHE A 567 -1.32 -24.28 -7.00
CA PHE A 567 -0.66 -25.33 -6.21
C PHE A 567 -1.68 -25.97 -5.27
N ILE A 568 -1.86 -27.28 -5.40
CA ILE A 568 -2.88 -28.06 -4.69
C ILE A 568 -2.21 -28.84 -3.55
N GLY A 569 -2.68 -28.62 -2.31
CA GLY A 569 -2.21 -29.27 -1.08
C GLY A 569 -2.62 -30.74 -0.93
N SER A 570 -2.12 -31.40 0.13
CA SER A 570 -2.45 -32.79 0.48
C SER A 570 -3.76 -32.96 1.26
N GLU A 571 -4.23 -31.91 1.93
CA GLU A 571 -5.53 -31.86 2.59
C GLU A 571 -6.50 -31.07 1.71
N ASP A 572 -7.78 -31.49 1.64
CA ASP A 572 -8.85 -30.77 0.92
C ASP A 572 -9.14 -29.37 1.51
N HIS A 573 -8.40 -28.96 2.53
CA HIS A 573 -8.17 -27.57 2.82
C HIS A 573 -7.40 -26.95 1.66
N SER A 574 -8.15 -26.52 0.65
CA SER A 574 -7.70 -25.45 -0.24
C SER A 574 -7.02 -24.43 0.65
N ASN A 575 -5.71 -24.23 0.49
CA ASN A 575 -5.02 -23.10 1.09
C ASN A 575 -5.95 -21.92 0.97
N SER A 576 -6.35 -21.32 2.11
CA SER A 576 -7.24 -20.16 2.14
C SER A 576 -6.78 -19.26 1.02
N PRO A 577 -7.54 -19.20 -0.09
CA PRO A 577 -6.94 -18.71 -1.31
C PRO A 577 -6.77 -17.23 -1.07
N GLY A 578 -5.51 -16.82 -0.89
CA GLY A 578 -5.16 -15.43 -0.76
C GLY A 578 -5.70 -14.68 -1.96
N GLU A 579 -5.85 -13.37 -1.81
CA GLU A 579 -6.30 -12.51 -2.90
C GLU A 579 -5.52 -12.85 -4.19
N LYS A 580 -6.25 -13.27 -5.22
CA LYS A 580 -5.67 -13.50 -6.54
C LYS A 580 -5.70 -12.16 -7.26
N GLY A 581 -4.60 -11.42 -7.15
CA GLY A 581 -4.37 -10.24 -7.98
C GLY A 581 -4.35 -10.61 -9.47
N GLY A 582 -4.82 -9.68 -10.31
CA GLY A 582 -4.83 -9.87 -11.76
C GLY A 582 -3.40 -9.93 -12.29
N ARG A 583 -3.10 -10.93 -13.11
CA ARG A 583 -1.78 -11.13 -13.73
C ARG A 583 -1.86 -10.89 -15.21
N GLN A 584 -0.83 -10.30 -15.80
CA GLN A 584 -0.75 -10.20 -17.25
C GLN A 584 -0.77 -11.60 -17.88
N LEU A 585 -1.53 -11.74 -18.95
CA LEU A 585 -1.57 -12.95 -19.77
C LEU A 585 -0.47 -12.91 -20.84
N PRO A 586 0.03 -14.06 -21.32
CA PRO A 586 -0.12 -15.38 -20.68
C PRO A 586 0.61 -15.41 -19.32
N VAL A 587 0.11 -16.22 -18.37
CA VAL A 587 0.76 -16.30 -17.05
C VAL A 587 2.12 -16.99 -17.18
N ASN A 588 3.12 -16.49 -16.45
CA ASN A 588 4.43 -17.13 -16.37
C ASN A 588 4.33 -18.59 -15.91
N ILE A 589 4.66 -19.50 -16.83
CA ILE A 589 4.59 -20.94 -16.63
C ILE A 589 5.81 -21.45 -15.84
N ASN A 590 6.98 -20.91 -16.16
CA ASN A 590 8.28 -21.30 -15.62
C ASN A 590 8.67 -20.53 -14.33
N GLY A 591 9.89 -20.78 -13.86
CA GLY A 591 10.52 -20.04 -12.77
C GLY A 591 10.75 -20.88 -11.52
N SER A 592 11.53 -20.32 -10.60
CA SER A 592 11.76 -20.87 -9.27
C SER A 592 10.91 -20.16 -8.24
N GLY A 593 10.48 -20.89 -7.21
CA GLY A 593 9.58 -20.36 -6.19
C GLY A 593 9.69 -21.09 -4.86
N SER A 594 9.19 -20.43 -3.82
CA SER A 594 8.99 -20.99 -2.49
C SER A 594 7.55 -20.73 -2.09
N ILE A 595 6.86 -21.76 -1.57
CA ILE A 595 5.49 -21.69 -1.08
C ILE A 595 5.48 -22.24 0.34
N GLY A 596 4.99 -21.45 1.29
CA GLY A 596 4.80 -21.86 2.68
C GLY A 596 3.34 -22.22 2.98
N GLY A 597 3.11 -22.82 4.14
CA GLY A 597 1.78 -23.02 4.73
C GLY A 597 1.12 -24.37 4.44
N CYS A 598 1.62 -25.18 3.50
CA CYS A 598 1.09 -26.53 3.28
C CYS A 598 2.06 -27.44 2.52
N ARG A 599 1.78 -28.74 2.60
CA ARG A 599 2.42 -29.74 1.75
C ARG A 599 1.72 -29.82 0.39
N ILE A 600 2.37 -29.34 -0.65
CA ILE A 600 1.89 -29.37 -2.04
C ILE A 600 1.99 -30.79 -2.61
N LYS A 601 0.91 -31.27 -3.23
CA LYS A 601 0.80 -32.57 -3.89
C LYS A 601 0.89 -32.46 -5.41
N LYS A 602 0.26 -31.43 -6.00
CA LYS A 602 0.16 -31.24 -7.46
C LYS A 602 0.19 -29.77 -7.84
N ILE A 603 0.56 -29.50 -9.08
CA ILE A 603 0.41 -28.21 -9.75
C ILE A 603 -0.71 -28.39 -10.78
N ASP A 604 -1.70 -27.50 -10.79
CA ASP A 604 -2.78 -27.47 -11.77
C ASP A 604 -2.60 -26.26 -12.69
N PHE A 605 -2.45 -26.52 -13.98
CA PHE A 605 -2.38 -25.50 -15.01
C PHE A 605 -3.75 -25.38 -15.67
N LEU A 606 -4.28 -24.16 -15.69
CA LEU A 606 -5.51 -23.83 -16.40
C LEU A 606 -5.13 -23.34 -17.80
N ILE A 607 -5.73 -23.93 -18.81
CA ILE A 607 -5.44 -23.68 -20.22
C ILE A 607 -6.74 -23.28 -20.92
N ALA A 608 -6.80 -22.06 -21.43
CA ALA A 608 -7.87 -21.60 -22.30
C ALA A 608 -7.69 -22.20 -23.70
N VAL A 609 -8.76 -22.78 -24.23
CA VAL A 609 -8.79 -23.41 -25.56
C VAL A 609 -9.68 -22.56 -26.48
N ASP A 610 -9.20 -22.32 -27.70
CA ASP A 610 -9.89 -21.55 -28.75
C ASP A 610 -10.28 -20.15 -28.26
N SER A 611 -9.26 -19.37 -27.90
CA SER A 611 -9.46 -18.04 -27.33
C SER A 611 -9.83 -16.99 -28.39
N ASN A 612 -10.65 -16.01 -28.01
CA ASN A 612 -11.11 -14.96 -28.91
C ASN A 612 -11.10 -13.56 -28.27
N HIS A 613 -10.76 -12.55 -29.08
CA HIS A 613 -10.83 -11.14 -28.70
C HIS A 613 -12.26 -10.61 -28.85
N ASN A 614 -12.87 -10.19 -27.74
CA ASN A 614 -14.23 -9.63 -27.73
C ASN A 614 -14.22 -8.16 -27.30
N ARG A 615 -14.97 -7.35 -28.03
CA ARG A 615 -15.26 -5.96 -27.73
C ARG A 615 -16.52 -5.88 -26.87
N ILE A 616 -16.41 -5.27 -25.69
CA ILE A 616 -17.49 -5.11 -24.72
C ILE A 616 -17.89 -3.63 -24.69
N PRO A 617 -18.99 -3.24 -25.38
CA PRO A 617 -19.44 -1.85 -25.39
C PRO A 617 -20.02 -1.45 -24.04
N PHE A 618 -19.93 -0.16 -23.72
CA PHE A 618 -20.61 0.45 -22.59
C PHE A 618 -21.06 1.87 -22.93
N GLU A 619 -22.09 2.31 -22.22
CA GLU A 619 -22.59 3.67 -22.21
C GLU A 619 -22.83 4.05 -20.75
N LEU A 620 -22.26 5.19 -20.35
CA LEU A 620 -22.40 5.75 -19.02
C LEU A 620 -23.11 7.08 -19.17
N GLU A 621 -24.17 7.30 -18.40
CA GLU A 621 -24.99 8.50 -18.50
C GLU A 621 -24.96 9.27 -17.18
N HIS A 622 -25.25 10.57 -17.28
CA HIS A 622 -25.50 11.45 -16.16
C HIS A 622 -24.37 11.49 -15.12
N ILE A 623 -23.17 11.85 -15.55
CA ILE A 623 -21.99 11.93 -14.67
C ILE A 623 -21.79 13.40 -14.25
N PRO A 624 -22.08 13.77 -12.98
CA PRO A 624 -21.89 15.13 -12.51
C PRO A 624 -20.41 15.49 -12.49
N LEU A 625 -20.07 16.75 -12.79
CA LEU A 625 -18.69 17.21 -12.68
C LEU A 625 -18.42 17.80 -11.28
N PRO A 626 -17.30 17.44 -10.63
CA PRO A 626 -16.90 18.08 -9.38
C PRO A 626 -16.65 19.58 -9.62
N LYS A 627 -17.14 20.43 -8.72
CA LYS A 627 -16.75 21.84 -8.73
C LYS A 627 -15.29 21.94 -8.29
N PRO A 628 -14.40 22.53 -9.10
CA PRO A 628 -12.99 22.66 -8.76
C PRO A 628 -12.81 23.47 -7.48
#